data_AF-A0A9X6U578-F1
#
_entry.id   AF-A0A9X6U578-F1
#
_cell.length_a   1.000
_cell.length_b   1.000
_cell.length_c   1.000
_cell.angle_alpha   90.00
_cell.angle_beta   90.00
_cell.angle_gamma   90.00
#
_symmetry.space_group_name_H-M   'P 1'
#
loop_
_entity.id
_entity.type
_entity.pdbx_description
1 polymer ?
#
loop_
_entity_poly.entity_id
_entity_poly.type
_entity_poly.pdbx_seq_one_letter_code
_entity_poly.pdbx_strand_id
1 'polypeptide(L)' 'MNKSELIKQVAIQSELTKPQASLAVDAVLESIQHALQNGDHVQLLGFGSFAVRERAAREGCNPHTGEALT' A
#
# COMPACT_ATOMS: atom_id res chain seq x y z
N MET A 1 -13.09 -1.86 4.54
CA MET A 1 -12.46 -0.62 4.07
C MET A 1 -11.78 -0.87 2.75
N ASN A 2 -12.46 -0.61 1.65
CA ASN A 2 -11.84 -0.47 0.33
C ASN A 2 -11.43 0.99 0.08
N LYS A 3 -10.78 1.28 -1.06
CA LYS A 3 -10.30 2.64 -1.39
C LYS A 3 -11.43 3.68 -1.43
N SER A 4 -12.58 3.33 -2.00
CA SER A 4 -13.73 4.23 -2.09
C SER A 4 -14.32 4.58 -0.72
N GLU A 5 -14.39 3.59 0.18
CA GLU A 5 -14.79 3.80 1.57
C GLU A 5 -13.78 4.68 2.31
N LEU A 6 -12.48 4.47 2.08
CA LEU A 6 -11.42 5.29 2.66
C LEU A 6 -11.53 6.75 2.21
N ILE A 7 -11.70 7.03 0.91
CA ILE A 7 -11.87 8.39 0.38
C ILE A 7 -13.08 9.07 1.01
N LYS A 8 -14.20 8.35 1.18
CA LYS A 8 -15.39 8.90 1.85
C LYS A 8 -15.09 9.28 3.29
N GLN A 9 -14.40 8.42 4.05
CA GLN A 9 -14.04 8.70 5.44
C GLN A 9 -13.07 9.87 5.55
N VAL A 10 -12.06 9.93 4.67
CA VAL A 10 -11.13 11.06 4.60
C VAL A 10 -11.88 12.35 4.30
N ALA A 11 -12.77 12.37 3.31
CA ALA A 11 -13.58 13.56 3.00
C ALA A 11 -14.38 14.06 4.20
N ILE A 12 -15.02 13.15 4.94
CA ILE A 12 -15.81 13.48 6.14
C ILE A 12 -14.91 14.05 7.24
N GLN A 13 -13.80 13.38 7.55
CA GLN A 13 -12.93 13.74 8.68
C GLN A 13 -12.08 14.98 8.43
N SER A 14 -11.72 15.24 7.17
CA SER A 14 -10.91 16.40 6.77
C SER A 14 -11.73 17.58 6.25
N GLU A 15 -13.07 17.45 6.22
CA GLU A 15 -14.00 18.44 5.68
C GLU A 15 -13.69 18.84 4.22
N LEU A 16 -13.04 17.94 3.48
CA LEU A 16 -12.73 18.11 2.08
C LEU A 16 -13.89 17.65 1.20
N THR A 17 -14.00 18.25 0.01
CA THR A 17 -14.88 17.70 -1.02
C THR A 17 -14.38 16.31 -1.44
N LYS A 18 -15.29 15.44 -1.89
CA LYS A 18 -14.93 14.09 -2.35
C LYS A 18 -13.82 14.08 -3.43
N PRO A 19 -13.80 15.00 -4.42
CA PRO A 19 -12.69 15.08 -5.37
C PRO A 19 -11.35 15.42 -4.72
N GLN A 20 -11.32 16.38 -3.79
CA GLN A 20 -10.11 16.75 -3.05
C GLN A 20 -9.60 15.59 -2.19
N ALA A 21 -10.50 14.90 -1.49
CA ALA A 21 -10.14 13.73 -0.70
C ALA A 21 -9.60 12.58 -1.56
N SER A 22 -10.16 12.37 -2.76
CA SER A 22 -9.61 11.40 -3.72
C SER A 22 -8.18 11.75 -4.09
N LEU A 23 -7.94 12.99 -4.51
CA LEU A 23 -6.61 13.48 -4.87
C LEU A 23 -5.62 13.33 -3.71
N ALA A 24 -6.03 13.65 -2.48
CA ALA A 24 -5.18 13.51 -1.30
C ALA A 24 -4.81 12.05 -1.02
N VAL A 25 -5.78 11.13 -1.06
CA VAL A 25 -5.53 9.69 -0.86
C VAL A 25 -4.61 9.15 -1.96
N ASP A 26 -4.87 9.52 -3.21
CA ASP A 26 -4.06 9.09 -4.35
C ASP A 26 -2.61 9.58 -4.22
N ALA A 27 -2.41 10.86 -3.90
CA ALA A 27 -1.09 11.46 -3.72
C ALA A 27 -0.30 10.80 -2.58
N VAL A 28 -0.95 10.44 -1.47
CA VAL A 28 -0.30 9.75 -0.35
C VAL A 28 0.17 8.36 -0.79
N LEU A 29 -0.69 7.59 -1.45
CA LEU A 29 -0.35 6.24 -1.91
C LEU A 29 0.78 6.28 -2.96
N GLU A 30 0.73 7.23 -3.89
CA GLU A 30 1.75 7.42 -4.92
C GLU A 30 3.10 7.83 -4.30
N SER A 31 3.10 8.74 -3.32
CA SER A 31 4.31 9.14 -2.60
C SER A 31 4.95 7.97 -1.85
N ILE A 32 4.16 7.13 -1.18
CA ILE A 32 4.65 5.92 -0.51
C ILE A 32 5.22 4.95 -1.56
N GLN A 33 4.52 4.74 -2.68
CA GLN A 33 4.97 3.86 -3.74
C GLN A 33 6.33 4.30 -4.31
N HIS A 34 6.50 5.59 -4.62
CA HIS A 34 7.75 6.12 -5.14
C HIS A 34 8.91 5.98 -4.15
N ALA A 35 8.70 6.27 -2.87
CA ALA A 35 9.72 6.06 -1.85
C ALA A 35 10.15 4.58 -1.79
N LEU A 36 9.19 3.66 -1.78
CA LEU A 36 9.50 2.23 -1.75
C LEU A 36 10.22 1.74 -3.01
N GLN A 37 9.86 2.26 -4.19
CA GLN A 37 10.56 1.94 -5.45
C GLN A 37 12.04 2.36 -5.43
N ASN A 38 12.37 3.45 -4.74
CA ASN A 38 13.74 3.93 -4.58
C ASN A 38 14.53 3.16 -3.51
N GLY A 39 13.89 2.19 -2.83
CA GLY A 39 14.47 1.46 -1.71
C GLY A 39 14.38 2.21 -0.37
N ASP A 40 13.68 3.33 -0.33
CA ASP A 40 13.51 4.11 0.90
C ASP A 40 12.55 3.41 1.88
N HIS A 41 12.69 3.77 3.15
CA HIS A 41 11.83 3.32 4.22
C HIS A 41 10.85 4.43 4.62
N VAL A 42 9.55 4.16 4.60
CA VAL A 42 8.52 5.14 4.98
C VAL A 42 8.02 4.84 6.39
N GLN A 43 8.13 5.81 7.30
CA GLN A 43 7.56 5.74 8.66
C GLN A 43 6.43 6.74 8.83
N LEU A 44 5.24 6.23 9.14
CA LEU A 44 4.08 7.02 9.55
C LEU A 44 3.84 6.76 11.04
N LEU A 45 4.34 7.66 11.89
CA LEU A 45 4.23 7.52 13.35
C LEU A 45 2.76 7.34 13.78
N GLY A 46 2.52 6.31 14.60
CA GLY A 46 1.17 5.97 15.06
C GLY A 46 0.33 5.14 14.08
N PHE A 47 0.81 4.89 12.86
CA PHE A 47 0.14 4.04 11.87
C PHE A 47 0.96 2.81 11.51
N GLY A 48 2.20 3.00 11.07
CA GLY A 48 3.07 1.90 10.70
C GLY A 48 4.28 2.30 9.87
N SER A 49 5.05 1.29 9.48
CA SER A 49 6.26 1.41 8.67
C SER A 49 6.17 0.55 7.42
N PHE A 50 6.60 1.11 6.29
CA PHE A 50 6.64 0.45 4.99
C PHE A 50 8.08 0.35 4.51
N ALA A 51 8.47 -0.84 4.04
CA ALA A 51 9.81 -1.13 3.58
C ALA A 51 9.75 -2.17 2.46
N VAL A 52 10.62 -2.05 1.48
CA VAL A 52 10.91 -3.17 0.57
C VAL A 52 11.79 -4.17 1.31
N ARG A 53 11.49 -5.46 1.15
CA ARG A 53 12.32 -6.55 1.66
C ARG A 53 12.70 -7.47 0.51
N GLU A 54 13.99 -7.68 0.36
CA GLU A 54 14.48 -8.77 -0.48
C GLU A 54 14.09 -10.11 0.14
N ARG A 55 13.60 -11.02 -0.70
CA ARG A 55 13.26 -12.38 -0.30
C ARG A 55 14.19 -13.32 -1.03
N ALA A 56 14.87 -14.18 -0.29
CA ALA A 56 15.67 -15.25 -0.87
C ALA A 56 14.78 -16.21 -1.66
N ALA A 57 15.35 -16.85 -2.68
CA ALA A 57 14.69 -17.93 -3.41
C ALA A 57 14.27 -19.02 -2.42
N ARG A 58 13.04 -19.51 -2.58
CA ARG A 58 12.48 -20.61 -1.82
C ARG A 58 11.59 -21.41 -2.74
N GLU A 59 11.57 -22.72 -2.55
CA GLU A 59 10.69 -23.60 -3.32
C GLU A 59 9.22 -23.20 -3.08
N GLY A 60 8.53 -22.89 -4.16
CA GLY A 60 7.08 -22.78 -4.18
C GLY A 60 6.45 -24.16 -4.37
N CYS A 61 5.15 -24.27 -4.13
CA CYS A 61 4.37 -25.43 -4.54
C CYS A 61 3.21 -24.97 -5.41
N ASN A 62 2.91 -25.75 -6.45
CA ASN A 62 1.71 -25.58 -7.25
C ASN A 62 0.49 -25.78 -6.34
N PRO A 63 -0.40 -24.78 -6.18
CA PRO A 63 -1.57 -24.91 -5.30
C PRO A 63 -2.56 -25.97 -5.76
N HIS A 64 -2.54 -26.34 -7.05
CA HIS A 64 -3.47 -27.28 -7.66
C HIS A 64 -2.91 -28.71 -7.69
N THR A 65 -1.62 -28.89 -7.98
CA THR A 65 -0.98 -30.21 -8.11
C THR A 65 -0.11 -30.60 -6.93
N GLY A 66 0.30 -29.64 -6.10
CA GLY A 66 1.24 -29.86 -4.99
C GLY A 66 2.69 -30.04 -5.41
N GLU A 67 2.99 -30.01 -6.71
CA GLU A 67 4.34 -30.18 -7.24
C GLU A 67 5.22 -28.98 -6.93
N ALA A 68 6.51 -29.23 -6.69
CA ALA A 68 7.49 -28.18 -6.40
C ALA A 68 7.66 -27.26 -7.63
N LEU A 69 7.61 -25.95 -7.37
CA LEU A 69 7.93 -24.89 -8.33
C LEU A 69 9.23 -24.24 -7.86
N THR A 70 10.28 -24.32 -8.69
CA THR A 70 11.54 -23.60 -8.50
C THR A 70 11.41 -22.13 -8.88
#